data_AF-A0A2V8PCZ7-F1
#
_entry.id   AF-A0A2V8PCZ7-F1
#
_cell.length_a   1.000
_cell.length_b   1.000
_cell.length_c   1.000
_cell.angle_alpha   90.00
_cell.angle_beta   90.00
_cell.angle_gamma   90.00
#
_symmetry.space_group_name_H-M   'P 1'
#
loop_
_entity.id
_entity.type
_entity.pdbx_description
1 polymer ?
#
loop_
_entity_poly.entity_id
_entity_poly.type
_entity_poly.pdbx_seq_one_letter_code
_entity_poly.pdbx_strand_id
1 'polypeptide(L)'
;MKLFALLLLLTLAIVGVNDRALAQSQPVKDAAGVARNGEANKPAAEKPSLNPNDARTAAQLFEDADKYLEKKFAEFENRHMPFDARLSDKIKQEQRDLAASYATLLAARQLEGQDVYYLGLLYNLARNFDAALETMRRFLAENPKATGEPAQNARAIIVIQAAKKGLLEEAGSRLAEYAKDQPQLAEDRYTLENWVGVGYFKIKRRRRGSSSATQS
;
A
#
# COMPACT_ATOMS: atom_id res chain seq x y z
N MET A 1 -22.00 -2.52 4.71
CA MET A 1 -21.08 -3.67 4.73
C MET A 1 -20.45 -3.89 3.34
N LYS A 2 -19.57 -2.98 2.89
CA LYS A 2 -18.89 -3.06 1.57
C LYS A 2 -17.46 -2.47 1.61
N LEU A 3 -16.79 -2.47 2.76
CA LEU A 3 -15.41 -1.95 2.91
C LEU A 3 -14.32 -2.98 2.57
N PHE A 4 -14.68 -4.27 2.44
CA PHE A 4 -13.72 -5.35 2.33
C PHE A 4 -13.03 -5.51 0.97
N ALA A 5 -13.62 -5.01 -0.12
CA ALA A 5 -13.12 -5.30 -1.46
C ALA A 5 -11.94 -4.41 -1.89
N LEU A 6 -11.67 -3.29 -1.21
CA LEU A 6 -10.75 -2.27 -1.74
C LEU A 6 -9.29 -2.42 -1.28
N LEU A 7 -9.02 -3.08 -0.16
CA LEU A 7 -7.69 -3.03 0.46
C LEU A 7 -6.66 -4.01 -0.14
N LEU A 8 -7.09 -4.94 -0.99
CA LEU A 8 -6.23 -5.96 -1.62
C LEU A 8 -6.00 -5.76 -3.13
N LEU A 9 -6.70 -4.80 -3.75
CA LEU A 9 -6.65 -4.55 -5.20
C LEU A 9 -5.45 -3.70 -5.69
N LEU A 10 -4.51 -3.32 -4.82
CA LEU A 10 -3.46 -2.36 -5.17
C LEU A 10 -2.06 -2.95 -5.42
N THR A 11 -1.97 -4.23 -5.85
CA THR A 11 -0.69 -4.86 -6.24
C THR A 11 -0.72 -5.73 -7.50
N LEU A 12 -1.60 -5.44 -8.47
CA LEU A 12 -1.49 -6.01 -9.83
C LEU A 12 -1.08 -4.94 -10.86
N ALA A 13 -0.21 -5.35 -11.79
CA ALA A 13 0.54 -4.60 -12.82
C ALA A 13 1.90 -4.06 -12.30
N ILE A 14 3.07 -4.38 -12.87
CA ILE A 14 3.42 -4.62 -14.29
C ILE A 14 4.59 -5.64 -14.34
N VAL A 15 4.45 -6.72 -15.11
CA VAL A 15 5.58 -7.48 -15.66
C VAL A 15 5.88 -6.89 -17.03
N GLY A 16 7.12 -6.45 -17.23
CA GLY A 16 7.51 -5.65 -18.39
C GLY A 16 7.66 -6.42 -19.69
N VAL A 17 7.65 -5.64 -20.77
CA VAL A 17 8.44 -5.89 -21.97
C VAL A 17 9.19 -4.59 -22.26
N ASN A 18 10.51 -4.64 -22.06
CA ASN A 18 11.44 -3.67 -22.62
C ASN A 18 11.63 -4.03 -24.09
N ASP A 19 11.21 -3.17 -25.01
CA ASP A 19 11.81 -3.14 -26.33
C ASP A 19 12.43 -1.77 -26.57
N ARG A 20 13.75 -1.78 -26.70
CA ARG A 20 14.56 -0.67 -27.19
C ARG A 20 14.42 -0.64 -28.70
N ALA A 21 13.87 0.44 -29.23
CA ALA A 21 14.14 0.84 -30.61
C ALA A 21 14.85 2.20 -30.59
N LEU A 22 16.12 2.17 -31.00
CA LEU A 22 16.91 3.33 -31.38
C LEU A 22 16.37 3.88 -32.71
N ALA A 23 16.07 5.18 -32.76
CA ALA A 23 16.07 5.92 -34.01
C ALA A 23 16.55 7.35 -33.74
N GLN A 24 17.66 7.72 -34.40
CA GLN A 24 18.31 9.03 -34.33
C GLN A 24 17.72 10.03 -35.33
N SER A 25 17.96 11.32 -35.02
CA SER A 25 18.12 12.46 -35.95
C SER A 25 16.82 13.11 -36.48
N GLN A 26 16.64 14.43 -36.58
CA GLN A 26 17.55 15.59 -36.59
C GLN A 26 16.88 16.86 -35.97
N PRO A 27 17.67 17.91 -35.65
CA PRO A 27 17.17 19.15 -35.06
C PRO A 27 16.70 20.14 -36.14
N VAL A 28 15.52 20.72 -35.96
CA VAL A 28 15.08 21.90 -36.71
C VAL A 28 15.02 23.10 -35.76
N LYS A 29 15.58 24.18 -36.28
CA LYS A 29 15.94 25.45 -35.68
C LYS A 29 14.87 26.50 -36.05
N ASP A 30 14.71 27.47 -35.16
CA ASP A 30 14.00 28.76 -35.27
C ASP A 30 12.46 28.79 -35.17
N ALA A 31 11.98 29.35 -34.04
CA ALA A 31 11.08 30.51 -34.04
C ALA A 31 10.96 31.09 -32.63
N ALA A 32 11.38 32.34 -32.49
CA ALA A 32 11.23 33.15 -31.29
C ALA A 32 9.77 33.62 -31.11
N GLY A 33 9.33 33.63 -29.85
CA GLY A 33 8.51 34.69 -29.28
C GLY A 33 7.00 34.62 -29.49
N VAL A 34 6.27 34.10 -28.49
CA VAL A 34 5.14 34.81 -27.88
C VAL A 34 5.08 34.45 -26.39
N ALA A 35 5.39 35.43 -25.55
CA ALA A 35 5.05 35.40 -24.14
C ALA A 35 3.52 35.52 -23.98
N ARG A 36 2.90 34.61 -23.24
CA ARG A 36 1.65 34.89 -22.51
C ARG A 36 1.70 34.25 -21.13
N ASN A 37 1.94 35.13 -20.17
CA ASN A 37 1.65 34.98 -18.76
C ASN A 37 0.22 34.45 -18.57
N GLY A 38 0.07 33.36 -17.82
CA GLY A 38 -1.25 32.80 -17.50
C GLY A 38 -1.24 31.51 -16.69
N GLU A 39 -0.21 31.21 -15.90
CA GLU A 39 -0.20 30.05 -14.98
C GLU A 39 0.28 30.48 -13.59
N ALA A 40 -0.47 31.36 -12.94
CA ALA A 40 -0.29 31.69 -11.53
C ALA A 40 -1.64 31.71 -10.83
N ASN A 41 -2.36 30.57 -10.88
CA ASN A 41 -3.40 30.23 -9.91
C ASN A 41 -3.75 28.74 -10.03
N LYS A 42 -2.75 27.89 -9.82
CA LYS A 42 -2.99 26.50 -9.44
C LYS A 42 -2.95 26.48 -7.92
N PRO A 43 -4.06 26.17 -7.21
CA PRO A 43 -3.94 25.89 -5.79
C PRO A 43 -3.01 24.68 -5.69
N ALA A 44 -1.78 24.92 -5.23
CA ALA A 44 -0.93 23.86 -4.74
C ALA A 44 -1.78 23.13 -3.71
N ALA A 45 -1.98 21.82 -3.90
CA ALA A 45 -2.63 21.00 -2.88
C ALA A 45 -1.90 21.28 -1.57
N GLU A 46 -2.58 21.93 -0.63
CA GLU A 46 -2.03 22.21 0.69
C GLU A 46 -1.59 20.87 1.25
N LYS A 47 -0.27 20.75 1.47
CA LYS A 47 0.26 19.60 2.20
C LYS A 47 -0.47 19.58 3.55
N PRO A 48 -0.97 18.42 4.01
CA PRO A 48 -1.62 18.32 5.30
C PRO A 48 -0.66 18.85 6.38
N SER A 49 -0.99 20.00 6.98
CA SER A 49 -0.25 20.52 8.12
C SER A 49 -0.59 19.65 9.33
N LEU A 50 0.39 18.90 9.82
CA LEU A 50 0.20 18.04 10.98
C LEU A 50 0.17 18.89 12.25
N ASN A 51 -0.92 18.82 12.99
CA ASN A 51 -0.99 19.32 14.35
C ASN A 51 -0.47 18.22 15.31
N PRO A 52 0.63 18.41 16.06
CA PRO A 52 1.10 17.42 17.03
C PRO A 52 0.06 17.09 18.11
N ASN A 53 -0.87 18.01 18.37
CA ASN A 53 -1.99 17.88 19.31
C ASN A 53 -3.29 17.47 18.61
N ASP A 54 -3.22 16.82 17.45
CA ASP A 54 -4.40 16.29 16.79
C ASP A 54 -5.13 15.34 17.75
N ALA A 55 -6.39 15.64 18.05
CA ALA A 55 -7.21 14.86 19.00
C ALA A 55 -7.92 13.68 18.32
N ARG A 56 -7.80 13.52 16.99
CA ARG A 56 -8.45 12.42 16.27
C ARG A 56 -7.91 11.06 16.73
N THR A 57 -8.81 10.09 16.80
CA THR A 57 -8.49 8.70 17.12
C THR A 57 -7.75 8.02 15.97
N ALA A 58 -7.08 6.89 16.23
CA ALA A 58 -6.39 6.16 15.18
C ALA A 58 -7.35 5.70 14.06
N ALA A 59 -8.57 5.29 14.44
CA ALA A 59 -9.62 4.94 13.50
C ALA A 59 -10.03 6.11 12.60
N GLN A 60 -10.21 7.31 13.15
CA GLN A 60 -10.58 8.51 12.39
C GLN A 60 -9.48 8.91 11.40
N LEU A 61 -8.20 8.83 11.81
CA LEU A 61 -7.07 9.13 10.93
C LEU A 61 -6.98 8.11 9.80
N PHE A 62 -7.15 6.81 10.10
CA PHE A 62 -7.20 5.77 9.08
C PHE A 62 -8.36 6.00 8.10
N GLU A 63 -9.58 6.20 8.59
CA GLU A 63 -10.76 6.41 7.75
C GLU A 63 -10.60 7.62 6.83
N ASP A 64 -10.01 8.71 7.31
CA ASP A 64 -9.76 9.89 6.50
C ASP A 64 -8.76 9.62 5.36
N ALA A 65 -7.69 8.87 5.65
CA ALA A 65 -6.72 8.47 4.64
C ALA A 65 -7.29 7.45 3.64
N ASP A 66 -8.06 6.45 4.11
CA ASP A 66 -8.68 5.42 3.28
C ASP A 66 -9.68 6.02 2.27
N LYS A 67 -10.50 6.96 2.73
CA LYS A 67 -11.49 7.67 1.90
C LYS A 67 -10.91 8.79 1.05
N TYR A 68 -9.62 9.08 1.14
CA TYR A 68 -9.01 10.22 0.44
C TYR A 68 -9.20 10.16 -1.09
N LEU A 69 -8.99 8.99 -1.69
CA LEU A 69 -9.15 8.80 -3.15
C LEU A 69 -10.59 9.11 -3.60
N GLU A 70 -11.58 8.55 -2.90
CA GLU A 70 -12.99 8.74 -3.19
C GLU A 70 -13.38 10.22 -3.10
N LYS A 71 -12.99 10.89 -2.00
CA LYS A 71 -13.22 12.33 -1.81
C LYS A 71 -12.60 13.16 -2.94
N LYS A 72 -11.35 12.86 -3.31
CA LYS A 72 -10.67 13.58 -4.41
C LYS A 72 -11.34 13.32 -5.74
N PHE A 73 -11.69 12.10 -6.10
CA PHE A 73 -12.37 11.86 -7.36
C PHE A 73 -13.73 12.55 -7.43
N ALA A 74 -14.51 12.55 -6.35
CA ALA A 74 -15.76 13.30 -6.26
C ALA A 74 -15.54 14.82 -6.44
N GLU A 75 -14.49 15.40 -5.85
CA GLU A 75 -14.13 16.82 -6.06
C GLU A 75 -13.81 17.12 -7.54
N PHE A 76 -13.10 16.23 -8.24
CA PHE A 76 -12.75 16.41 -9.64
C PHE A 76 -13.97 16.26 -10.57
N GLU A 77 -14.84 15.29 -10.30
CA GLU A 77 -16.10 15.09 -11.01
C GLU A 77 -17.02 16.31 -10.88
N ASN A 78 -17.19 16.81 -9.66
CA ASN A 78 -17.97 18.03 -9.39
C ASN A 78 -17.43 19.26 -10.16
N ARG A 79 -16.12 19.30 -10.39
CA ARG A 79 -15.44 20.37 -11.13
C ARG A 79 -15.34 20.11 -12.64
N HIS A 80 -15.91 19.00 -13.14
CA HIS A 80 -15.89 18.60 -14.55
C HIS A 80 -14.47 18.56 -15.13
N MET A 81 -13.49 18.24 -14.30
CA MET A 81 -12.10 18.18 -14.72
C MET A 81 -11.82 16.83 -15.39
N PRO A 82 -11.06 16.81 -16.51
CA PRO A 82 -10.73 15.56 -17.18
C PRO A 82 -9.86 14.68 -16.29
N PHE A 83 -10.20 13.40 -16.29
CA PHE A 83 -9.46 12.38 -15.55
C PHE A 83 -8.42 11.71 -16.45
N ASP A 84 -7.15 11.76 -16.06
CA ASP A 84 -6.08 11.03 -16.73
C ASP A 84 -5.25 10.19 -15.74
N ALA A 85 -4.43 9.29 -16.29
CA ALA A 85 -3.59 8.39 -15.48
C ALA A 85 -2.60 9.13 -14.58
N ARG A 86 -2.05 10.27 -15.04
CA ARG A 86 -1.08 11.05 -14.26
C ARG A 86 -1.73 11.68 -13.04
N LEU A 87 -2.95 12.19 -13.20
CA LEU A 87 -3.75 12.70 -12.10
C LEU A 87 -4.09 11.60 -11.10
N SER A 88 -4.51 10.41 -11.57
CA SER A 88 -4.75 9.25 -10.69
C SER A 88 -3.53 8.90 -9.86
N ASP A 89 -2.35 8.81 -10.48
CA ASP A 89 -1.11 8.47 -9.78
C ASP A 89 -0.70 9.54 -8.76
N LYS A 90 -0.94 10.82 -9.09
CA LYS A 90 -0.72 11.93 -8.17
C LYS A 90 -1.64 11.83 -6.95
N ILE A 91 -2.94 11.63 -7.13
CA ILE A 91 -3.89 11.50 -6.03
C ILE A 91 -3.57 10.27 -5.16
N LYS A 92 -3.14 9.16 -5.77
CA LYS A 92 -2.63 7.99 -5.03
C LYS A 92 -1.37 8.30 -4.23
N GLN A 93 -0.47 9.16 -4.74
CA GLN A 93 0.70 9.59 -3.98
C GLN A 93 0.28 10.48 -2.80
N GLU A 94 -0.65 11.41 -3.00
CA GLU A 94 -1.18 12.25 -1.93
C GLU A 94 -1.83 11.42 -0.81
N GLN A 95 -2.58 10.37 -1.14
CA GLN A 95 -3.12 9.43 -0.15
C GLN A 95 -2.01 8.74 0.66
N ARG A 96 -0.94 8.27 -0.02
CA ARG A 96 0.19 7.61 0.64
C ARG A 96 0.90 8.56 1.59
N ASP A 97 1.13 9.79 1.15
CA ASP A 97 1.79 10.82 1.95
C ASP A 97 0.94 11.16 3.18
N LEU A 98 -0.38 11.32 3.00
CA LEU A 98 -1.33 11.53 4.11
C LEU A 98 -1.29 10.38 5.12
N ALA A 99 -1.33 9.14 4.65
CA ALA A 99 -1.26 7.96 5.51
C ALA A 99 0.07 7.89 6.28
N ALA A 100 1.20 8.23 5.64
CA ALA A 100 2.51 8.27 6.28
C ALA A 100 2.59 9.35 7.36
N SER A 101 2.02 10.53 7.09
CA SER A 101 1.90 11.63 8.03
C SER A 101 1.08 11.23 9.27
N TYR A 102 -0.06 10.56 9.09
CA TYR A 102 -0.88 10.06 10.19
C TYR A 102 -0.22 8.92 10.97
N ALA A 103 0.46 8.00 10.29
CA ALA A 103 1.24 6.96 10.95
C ALA A 103 2.34 7.55 11.84
N THR A 104 3.05 8.59 11.36
CA THR A 104 4.08 9.30 12.14
C THR A 104 3.49 9.94 13.40
N LEU A 105 2.33 10.57 13.27
CA LEU A 105 1.62 11.20 14.40
C LEU A 105 1.19 10.17 15.44
N LEU A 106 0.63 9.04 15.00
CA LEU A 106 0.21 7.96 15.88
C LEU A 106 1.38 7.24 16.53
N ALA A 107 2.50 7.04 15.81
CA ALA A 107 3.69 6.39 16.35
C ALA A 107 4.35 7.17 17.51
N ALA A 108 4.07 8.48 17.62
CA ALA A 108 4.52 9.30 18.75
C ALA A 108 3.67 9.12 20.02
N ARG A 109 2.51 8.44 19.92
CA ARG A 109 1.61 8.18 21.04
C ARG A 109 1.90 6.79 21.65
N GLN A 110 1.50 6.60 22.91
CA GLN A 110 1.41 5.25 23.48
C GLN A 110 0.10 4.61 22.99
N LEU A 111 0.21 3.67 22.06
CA LEU A 111 -0.93 2.98 21.46
C LEU A 111 -1.08 1.56 22.00
N GLU A 112 -2.33 1.16 22.18
CA GLU A 112 -2.72 -0.17 22.67
C GLU A 112 -3.97 -0.67 21.92
N GLY A 113 -4.21 -1.99 21.98
CA GLY A 113 -5.44 -2.59 21.44
C GLY A 113 -5.66 -2.28 19.95
N GLN A 114 -6.85 -1.77 19.62
CA GLN A 114 -7.23 -1.46 18.24
C GLN A 114 -6.45 -0.30 17.61
N ASP A 115 -5.88 0.60 18.40
CA ASP A 115 -5.11 1.72 17.84
C ASP A 115 -3.82 1.23 17.16
N VAL A 116 -3.24 0.15 17.67
CA VAL A 116 -2.10 -0.54 17.04
C VAL A 116 -2.51 -1.11 15.67
N TYR A 117 -3.70 -1.69 15.57
CA TYR A 117 -4.23 -2.19 14.30
C TYR A 117 -4.38 -1.07 13.25
N TYR A 118 -4.98 0.06 13.61
CA TYR A 118 -5.13 1.19 12.69
C TYR A 118 -3.79 1.82 12.28
N LEU A 119 -2.80 1.86 13.19
CA LEU A 119 -1.43 2.24 12.83
C LEU A 119 -0.84 1.31 11.76
N GLY A 120 -1.03 -0.01 11.90
CA GLY A 120 -0.54 -0.97 10.92
C GLY A 120 -1.23 -0.79 9.55
N LEU A 121 -2.52 -0.46 9.53
CA LEU A 121 -3.23 -0.15 8.29
C LEU A 121 -2.72 1.13 7.62
N LEU A 122 -2.44 2.18 8.39
CA LEU A 122 -1.84 3.41 7.88
C LEU A 122 -0.44 3.16 7.30
N TYR A 123 0.39 2.35 7.95
CA TYR A 123 1.67 1.93 7.36
C TYR A 123 1.49 1.14 6.07
N ASN A 124 0.50 0.24 6.00
CA ASN A 124 0.20 -0.51 4.79
C ASN A 124 -0.25 0.42 3.64
N LEU A 125 -1.12 1.38 3.94
CA LEU A 125 -1.60 2.38 2.97
C LEU A 125 -0.47 3.28 2.48
N ALA A 126 0.43 3.69 3.38
CA ALA A 126 1.66 4.43 3.07
C ALA A 126 2.73 3.60 2.33
N ARG A 127 2.50 2.30 2.12
CA ARG A 127 3.45 1.32 1.57
C ARG A 127 4.74 1.17 2.40
N ASN A 128 4.70 1.53 3.68
CA ASN A 128 5.75 1.16 4.63
C ASN A 128 5.50 -0.26 5.13
N PHE A 129 5.74 -1.25 4.25
CA PHE A 129 5.36 -2.63 4.47
C PHE A 129 6.11 -3.30 5.62
N ASP A 130 7.33 -2.85 5.92
CA ASP A 130 8.11 -3.36 7.05
C ASP A 130 7.47 -2.92 8.36
N ALA A 131 7.15 -1.63 8.51
CA ALA A 131 6.46 -1.14 9.70
C ALA A 131 5.05 -1.73 9.83
N ALA A 132 4.34 -1.92 8.70
CA ALA A 132 3.03 -2.58 8.69
C ALA A 132 3.12 -4.02 9.21
N LEU A 133 4.10 -4.79 8.74
CA LEU A 133 4.33 -6.17 9.17
C LEU A 133 4.60 -6.25 10.68
N GLU A 134 5.54 -5.44 11.19
CA GLU A 134 5.86 -5.46 12.62
C GLU A 134 4.68 -5.00 13.48
N THR A 135 3.94 -3.99 13.03
CA THR A 135 2.78 -3.48 13.76
C THR A 135 1.64 -4.51 13.80
N MET A 136 1.40 -5.23 12.71
CA MET A 136 0.38 -6.29 12.67
C MET A 136 0.77 -7.51 13.52
N ARG A 137 2.06 -7.87 13.57
CA ARG A 137 2.57 -8.87 14.52
C ARG A 137 2.32 -8.44 15.95
N ARG A 138 2.66 -7.20 16.29
CA ARG A 138 2.43 -6.62 17.63
C ARG A 138 0.95 -6.66 18.00
N PHE A 139 0.07 -6.23 17.09
CA PHE A 139 -1.37 -6.27 17.30
C PHE A 139 -1.87 -7.67 17.68
N LEU A 140 -1.51 -8.71 16.91
CA LEU A 140 -1.93 -10.09 17.21
C LEU A 140 -1.28 -10.64 18.49
N ALA A 141 -0.05 -10.26 18.79
CA ALA A 141 0.66 -10.70 20.00
C ALA A 141 0.05 -10.09 21.28
N GLU A 142 -0.27 -8.79 21.25
CA GLU A 142 -0.88 -8.09 22.38
C GLU A 142 -2.38 -8.41 22.52
N ASN A 143 -3.02 -8.89 21.45
CA ASN A 143 -4.44 -9.21 21.41
C ASN A 143 -4.67 -10.68 20.96
N PRO A 144 -4.26 -11.69 21.74
CA PRO A 144 -4.34 -13.10 21.33
C PRO A 144 -5.78 -13.61 21.15
N LYS A 145 -6.77 -12.88 21.68
CA LYS A 145 -8.20 -13.16 21.53
C LYS A 145 -8.86 -12.32 20.43
N ALA A 146 -8.08 -11.56 19.65
CA ALA A 146 -8.62 -10.79 18.54
C ALA A 146 -9.27 -11.73 17.52
N THR A 147 -10.51 -11.42 17.18
CA THR A 147 -11.32 -12.17 16.21
C THR A 147 -11.94 -11.20 15.21
N GLY A 148 -12.61 -11.75 14.20
CA GLY A 148 -13.29 -10.95 13.19
C GLY A 148 -12.33 -10.25 12.24
N GLU A 149 -12.83 -9.18 11.63
CA GLU A 149 -12.16 -8.44 10.57
C GLU A 149 -10.75 -7.95 10.93
N PRO A 150 -10.50 -7.31 12.09
CA PRO A 150 -9.15 -6.79 12.38
C PRO A 150 -8.11 -7.90 12.47
N ALA A 151 -8.47 -9.03 13.08
CA ALA A 151 -7.57 -10.15 13.23
C ALA A 151 -7.27 -10.81 11.87
N GLN A 152 -8.27 -10.93 11.00
CA GLN A 152 -8.10 -11.52 9.67
C GLN A 152 -7.32 -10.61 8.73
N ASN A 153 -7.58 -9.31 8.75
CA ASN A 153 -6.80 -8.33 7.98
C ASN A 153 -5.34 -8.31 8.44
N ALA A 154 -5.08 -8.36 9.75
CA ALA A 154 -3.72 -8.45 10.28
C ALA A 154 -3.00 -9.72 9.80
N ARG A 155 -3.66 -10.89 9.87
CA ARG A 155 -3.10 -12.15 9.35
C ARG A 155 -2.82 -12.05 7.85
N ALA A 156 -3.75 -11.53 7.05
CA ALA A 156 -3.57 -11.37 5.61
C ALA A 156 -2.37 -10.49 5.27
N ILE A 157 -2.22 -9.34 5.94
CA ILE A 157 -1.06 -8.45 5.77
C ILE A 157 0.23 -9.20 6.12
N ILE A 158 0.27 -9.91 7.26
CA ILE A 158 1.47 -10.67 7.66
C ILE A 158 1.83 -11.72 6.60
N VAL A 159 0.86 -12.51 6.12
CA VAL A 159 1.10 -13.54 5.10
C VAL A 159 1.73 -12.94 3.84
N ILE A 160 1.13 -11.85 3.31
CA ILE A 160 1.61 -11.20 2.09
C ILE A 160 3.03 -10.67 2.27
N GLN A 161 3.30 -9.92 3.36
CA GLN A 161 4.60 -9.30 3.55
C GLN A 161 5.68 -10.32 3.93
N ALA A 162 5.37 -11.31 4.77
CA ALA A 162 6.27 -12.40 5.09
C ALA A 162 6.65 -13.21 3.85
N ALA A 163 5.68 -13.55 2.99
CA ALA A 163 5.94 -14.26 1.74
C ALA A 163 6.85 -13.46 0.79
N LYS A 164 6.61 -12.15 0.63
CA LYS A 164 7.47 -11.25 -0.16
C LYS A 164 8.91 -11.20 0.36
N LYS A 165 9.09 -11.24 1.69
CA LYS A 165 10.40 -11.23 2.35
C LYS A 165 11.07 -12.62 2.39
N GLY A 166 10.38 -13.67 1.97
CA GLY A 166 10.88 -15.04 2.01
C GLY A 166 10.82 -15.69 3.40
N LEU A 167 10.06 -15.12 4.33
CA LEU A 167 9.77 -15.67 5.66
C LEU A 167 8.64 -16.71 5.54
N LEU A 168 8.89 -17.79 4.80
CA LEU A 168 7.81 -18.68 4.34
C LEU A 168 7.16 -19.50 5.45
N GLU A 169 7.92 -19.88 6.49
CA GLU A 169 7.37 -20.57 7.65
C GLU A 169 6.33 -19.71 8.38
N GLU A 170 6.63 -18.42 8.55
CA GLU A 170 5.69 -17.48 9.16
C GLU A 170 4.48 -17.25 8.25
N ALA A 171 4.71 -17.03 6.95
CA ALA A 171 3.64 -16.84 5.99
C ALA A 171 2.68 -18.05 5.95
N GLY A 172 3.23 -19.28 5.95
CA GLY A 172 2.46 -20.51 6.00
C GLY A 172 1.69 -20.68 7.31
N SER A 173 2.34 -20.41 8.44
CA SER A 173 1.69 -20.49 9.75
C SER A 173 0.51 -19.52 9.86
N ARG A 174 0.69 -18.25 9.47
CA ARG A 174 -0.38 -17.24 9.52
C ARG A 174 -1.50 -17.49 8.53
N LEU A 175 -1.19 -18.09 7.37
CA LEU A 175 -2.22 -18.55 6.42
C LEU A 175 -3.06 -19.69 7.02
N ALA A 176 -2.42 -20.64 7.71
CA ALA A 176 -3.13 -21.72 8.39
C ALA A 176 -4.04 -21.20 9.51
N GLU A 177 -3.64 -20.16 10.24
CA GLU A 177 -4.49 -19.47 11.20
C GLU A 177 -5.65 -18.75 10.51
N TYR A 178 -5.38 -17.99 9.43
CA TYR A 178 -6.42 -17.30 8.67
C TYR A 178 -7.51 -18.27 8.19
N ALA A 179 -7.11 -19.45 7.70
CA ALA A 179 -7.99 -20.49 7.21
C ALA A 179 -8.83 -21.20 8.30
N LYS A 180 -8.51 -20.99 9.58
CA LYS A 180 -9.27 -21.57 10.72
C LYS A 180 -10.26 -20.59 11.34
N ASP A 181 -9.97 -19.29 11.27
CA ASP A 181 -10.77 -18.24 11.90
C ASP A 181 -11.78 -17.62 10.92
N GLN A 182 -12.69 -16.77 11.40
CA GLN A 182 -13.69 -16.05 10.59
C GLN A 182 -13.57 -14.53 10.81
N PRO A 183 -13.94 -13.69 9.81
CA PRO A 183 -14.46 -14.06 8.49
C PRO A 183 -13.36 -14.57 7.54
N GLN A 184 -13.72 -15.43 6.59
CA GLN A 184 -12.84 -15.79 5.47
C GLN A 184 -13.45 -15.29 4.17
N LEU A 185 -12.70 -14.47 3.44
CA LEU A 185 -13.03 -14.13 2.07
C LEU A 185 -12.34 -15.12 1.15
N ALA A 186 -13.11 -15.76 0.27
CA ALA A 186 -12.59 -16.79 -0.62
C ALA A 186 -11.53 -16.22 -1.57
N GLU A 187 -11.73 -14.99 -2.06
CA GLU A 187 -10.76 -14.30 -2.91
C GLU A 187 -9.45 -13.98 -2.17
N ASP A 188 -9.55 -13.54 -0.91
CA ASP A 188 -8.39 -13.27 -0.07
C ASP A 188 -7.60 -14.57 0.14
N ARG A 189 -8.28 -15.64 0.57
CA ARG A 189 -7.61 -16.93 0.81
C ARG A 189 -6.83 -17.41 -0.40
N TYR A 190 -7.45 -17.40 -1.58
CA TYR A 190 -6.77 -17.77 -2.82
C TYR A 190 -5.54 -16.88 -3.09
N THR A 191 -5.68 -15.57 -2.88
CA THR A 191 -4.59 -14.61 -3.05
C THR A 191 -3.43 -14.87 -2.08
N LEU A 192 -3.74 -15.17 -0.82
CA LEU A 192 -2.76 -15.49 0.21
C LEU A 192 -2.02 -16.80 -0.10
N GLU A 193 -2.74 -17.85 -0.50
CA GLU A 193 -2.17 -19.12 -0.96
C GLU A 193 -1.20 -18.91 -2.14
N ASN A 194 -1.57 -18.06 -3.10
CA ASN A 194 -0.71 -17.72 -4.24
C ASN A 194 0.55 -16.97 -3.80
N TRP A 195 0.47 -16.01 -2.88
CA TRP A 195 1.65 -15.31 -2.35
C TRP A 195 2.64 -16.28 -1.70
N VAL A 196 2.15 -17.21 -0.88
CA VAL A 196 2.97 -18.25 -0.24
C VAL A 196 3.62 -19.15 -1.30
N GLY A 197 2.84 -19.62 -2.29
CA GLY A 197 3.34 -20.46 -3.38
C GLY A 197 4.44 -19.80 -4.22
N VAL A 198 4.24 -18.53 -4.61
CA VAL A 198 5.24 -17.72 -5.32
C VAL A 198 6.50 -17.56 -4.47
N GLY A 199 6.35 -17.37 -3.15
CA GLY A 199 7.46 -17.32 -2.20
C GLY A 199 8.32 -18.59 -2.24
N TYR A 200 7.70 -19.77 -2.11
CA TYR A 200 8.38 -21.07 -2.18
C TYR A 200 9.11 -21.27 -3.51
N PHE A 201 8.47 -20.92 -4.63
CA PHE A 201 9.08 -21.04 -5.96
C PHE A 201 10.35 -20.18 -6.08
N LYS A 202 10.31 -18.93 -5.60
CA LYS A 202 11.47 -18.01 -5.64
C LYS A 202 12.67 -18.51 -4.82
N ILE A 203 12.44 -19.10 -3.65
CA ILE A 203 13.53 -19.65 -2.81
C ILE A 203 14.14 -20.90 -3.47
N LYS A 204 13.31 -21.81 -3.99
CA LYS A 204 13.77 -23.00 -4.70
C LYS A 204 14.65 -22.65 -5.90
N ARG A 205 14.29 -21.62 -6.68
CA ARG A 205 15.09 -21.14 -7.82
C ARG A 205 16.44 -20.56 -7.40
N ARG A 206 16.47 -19.75 -6.33
CA ARG A 206 17.73 -19.19 -5.79
C ARG A 206 18.70 -20.29 -5.37
N ARG A 207 18.23 -21.30 -4.63
CA ARG A 207 19.06 -22.45 -4.21
C ARG A 207 19.68 -23.19 -5.39
N ARG A 208 18.94 -23.39 -6.49
CA ARG A 208 19.46 -24.04 -7.70
C ARG A 208 20.53 -23.20 -8.41
N GLY A 209 20.33 -21.89 -8.52
CA GLY A 209 21.29 -20.99 -9.20
C GLY A 209 22.60 -20.78 -8.41
N SER A 210 22.56 -20.86 -7.09
CA SER A 210 23.77 -20.79 -6.25
C SER A 210 24.65 -22.04 -6.40
N SER A 211 24.06 -23.23 -6.54
CA SER A 211 24.83 -24.47 -6.73
C SER A 211 25.52 -24.58 -8.10
N SER A 212 24.99 -23.94 -9.14
CA SER A 212 25.63 -23.93 -10.47
C SER A 212 26.77 -22.91 -10.61
N ALA A 213 26.87 -21.93 -9.71
CA ALA A 213 27.92 -20.89 -9.76
C ALA A 213 29.21 -21.26 -9.02
N THR A 214 29.22 -22.37 -8.26
CA THR A 214 30.39 -22.84 -7.49
C THR A 214 31.16 -23.96 -8.20
N GLN A 215 30.85 -24.26 -9.47
CA GLN A 215 31.51 -25.31 -10.25
C GLN A 215 32.32 -24.77 -11.45
N SER A 216 32.67 -23.48 -11.46
CA SER A 216 33.46 -22.85 -12.53
C SER A 216 34.81 -22.36 -12.05
#